data_AF-C6XEQ6-F1
#
_entry.id   AF-C6XEQ6-F1
#
_cell.length_a   1.000
_cell.length_b   1.000
_cell.length_c   1.000
_cell.angle_alpha   90.00
_cell.angle_beta   90.00
_cell.angle_gamma   90.00
#
_symmetry.space_group_name_H-M   'P 1'
#
loop_
_entity.id
_entity.type
_entity.pdbx_description
1 polymer ?
#
loop_
_entity_poly.entity_id
_entity_poly.type
_entity_poly.pdbx_seq_one_letter_code
_entity_poly.pdbx_strand_id
1 'polypeptide(L)'
;MADSMPSGIDVLTTDNSFLVSFPYDRDLVNKINKVPGAQFNKDEQAWEIPKSSADDLDKVVDSMHFELKALEQDRESIMKLAKISAIERMKDYGTEPGITAKISDYHKAGGNHSGEIINVNGRFAAQLTGFGNENGAAFVSIHRLANLNEPVYKGDDVRISYNNNGIGTVYDRSQVKSAEDLTRDFDATLDQDISGVMVGLSGDKYQIKFDFNPDMQQRLQRVAGAEFSKSAGGVWEVPVDVKSFVVRAVADMRKEFAADSLERNELAALAEQKLDGAKVRDAFTKDGLAHYGKIIAVSERYILQHGGQNEFKLHRKSSLGQTVSENQNLKITYDKGRGSVEDRKQEKEKSAALTR
;
A
#
# COMPACT_ATOMS: atom_id res chain seq x y z
N MET A 1 20.15 -2.46 33.88
CA MET A 1 20.10 -0.98 33.81
C MET A 1 19.24 -0.65 32.62
N ALA A 2 18.07 -0.05 32.84
CA ALA A 2 17.20 0.38 31.75
C ALA A 2 17.86 1.61 31.11
N ASP A 3 18.38 1.41 29.91
CA ASP A 3 18.93 2.47 29.06
C ASP A 3 17.77 3.42 28.74
N SER A 4 17.70 4.54 29.44
CA SER A 4 16.70 5.57 29.15
C SER A 4 17.05 6.12 27.78
N MET A 5 16.26 5.76 26.77
CA MET A 5 16.36 6.35 25.43
C MET A 5 16.42 7.87 25.62
N PRO A 6 17.51 8.55 25.20
CA PRO A 6 17.63 9.99 25.36
C PRO A 6 16.43 10.67 24.72
N SER A 7 15.99 11.80 25.26
CA SER A 7 14.73 12.50 24.98
C SER A 7 14.55 12.99 23.53
N GLY A 8 15.37 12.53 22.59
CA GLY A 8 15.39 12.87 21.17
C GLY A 8 15.82 14.31 20.91
N ILE A 9 15.64 15.19 21.87
CA ILE A 9 16.12 16.57 21.91
C ILE A 9 16.93 16.70 23.19
N ASP A 10 18.17 17.15 23.04
CA ASP A 10 19.03 17.55 24.14
C ASP A 10 19.24 19.05 24.07
N VAL A 11 19.04 19.74 25.19
CA VAL A 11 19.24 21.19 25.32
C VAL A 11 20.32 21.42 26.37
N LEU A 12 21.50 21.88 25.93
CA LEU A 12 22.61 22.23 26.80
C LEU A 12 22.70 23.75 26.92
N THR A 13 22.79 24.26 28.15
CA THR A 13 22.98 25.69 28.39
C THR A 13 24.47 26.01 28.46
N THR A 14 24.92 27.00 27.68
CA THR A 14 26.28 27.55 27.73
C THR A 14 26.28 28.93 28.41
N ASP A 15 27.42 29.62 28.46
CA ASP A 15 27.51 30.96 29.04
C ASP A 15 26.62 31.97 28.30
N ASN A 16 26.54 31.89 26.96
CA ASN A 16 25.88 32.90 26.12
C ASN A 16 24.72 32.35 25.25
N SER A 17 24.57 31.03 25.15
CA SER A 17 23.63 30.39 24.22
C SER A 17 23.05 29.09 24.80
N PHE A 18 22.15 28.48 24.03
CA PHE A 18 21.68 27.12 24.17
C PHE A 18 22.18 26.31 22.97
N LEU A 19 22.67 25.10 23.21
CA LEU A 19 22.96 24.12 22.16
C LEU A 19 21.84 23.08 22.15
N VAL A 20 21.21 22.90 20.99
CA VAL A 20 20.06 22.02 20.81
C VAL A 20 20.37 20.97 19.76
N SER A 21 20.45 19.71 20.17
CA SER A 21 20.71 18.58 19.27
C SER A 21 19.52 17.64 19.21
N PHE A 22 19.22 17.13 18.03
CA PHE A 22 18.17 16.14 17.78
C PHE A 22 18.47 15.35 16.50
N PRO A 23 17.94 14.11 16.33
CA PRO A 23 18.06 13.36 15.10
C PRO A 23 17.57 14.16 13.90
N TYR A 24 18.30 14.10 12.77
CA TYR A 24 17.94 14.89 11.61
C TYR A 24 16.50 14.60 11.16
N ASP A 25 15.70 15.66 11.17
CA ASP A 25 14.31 15.67 10.81
C ASP A 25 14.05 17.02 10.14
N ARG A 26 13.61 16.98 8.88
CA ARG A 26 13.41 18.21 8.09
C ARG A 26 12.38 19.15 8.73
N ASP A 27 11.34 18.61 9.36
CA ASP A 27 10.28 19.39 9.97
C ASP A 27 10.77 20.04 11.27
N LEU A 28 11.52 19.30 12.09
CA LEU A 28 12.15 19.84 13.30
C LEU A 28 13.23 20.88 12.97
N VAL A 29 14.03 20.65 11.92
CA VAL A 29 14.99 21.62 11.39
C VAL A 29 14.27 22.91 10.96
N ASN A 30 13.16 22.79 10.23
CA ASN A 30 12.36 23.95 9.83
C ASN A 30 11.76 24.71 11.01
N LYS A 31 11.50 24.03 12.13
CA LYS A 31 10.99 24.66 13.37
C LYS A 31 12.09 25.40 14.12
N ILE A 32 13.20 24.73 14.42
CA ILE A 32 14.30 25.36 15.17
C ILE A 32 14.91 26.54 14.40
N ASN A 33 14.95 26.45 13.07
CA ASN A 33 15.45 27.53 12.20
C ASN A 33 14.54 28.79 12.21
N LYS A 34 13.33 28.71 12.76
CA LYS A 34 12.44 29.87 12.95
C LYS A 34 12.70 30.60 14.26
N VAL A 35 13.47 30.03 15.18
CA VAL A 35 13.85 30.70 16.43
C VAL A 35 14.82 31.85 16.11
N PRO A 36 14.58 33.08 16.60
CA PRO A 36 15.46 34.21 16.29
C PRO A 36 16.91 33.93 16.69
N GLY A 37 17.84 34.18 15.76
CA GLY A 37 19.27 33.99 16.00
C GLY A 37 19.75 32.53 16.01
N ALA A 38 18.88 31.54 15.74
CA ALA A 38 19.30 30.14 15.63
C ALA A 38 20.28 29.93 14.48
N GLN A 39 21.39 29.27 14.75
CA GLN A 39 22.40 28.90 13.75
C GLN A 39 22.88 27.47 13.98
N PHE A 40 23.08 26.70 12.90
CA PHE A 40 23.63 25.36 13.02
C PHE A 40 25.15 25.40 13.21
N ASN A 41 25.63 24.94 14.36
CA ASN A 41 27.04 24.76 14.66
C ASN A 41 27.48 23.37 14.16
N LYS A 42 28.36 23.35 13.15
CA LYS A 42 28.83 22.11 12.51
C LYS A 42 29.78 21.30 13.39
N ASP A 43 30.56 21.96 14.24
CA ASP A 43 31.57 21.31 15.07
C ASP A 43 30.88 20.54 16.21
N GLU A 44 29.85 21.14 16.81
CA GLU A 44 29.04 20.53 17.86
C GLU A 44 27.87 19.67 17.32
N GLN A 45 27.62 19.71 16.01
CA GLN A 45 26.44 19.11 15.35
C GLN A 45 25.10 19.48 16.04
N ALA A 46 25.00 20.71 16.51
CA ALA A 46 23.87 21.22 17.28
C ALA A 46 23.44 22.61 16.78
N TRP A 47 22.19 22.98 17.06
CA TRP A 47 21.69 24.33 16.85
C TRP A 47 22.09 25.21 18.02
N GLU A 48 22.79 26.31 17.75
CA GLU A 48 23.11 27.34 18.72
C GLU A 48 22.04 28.43 18.70
N ILE A 49 21.43 28.71 19.85
CA ILE A 49 20.39 29.72 20.03
C ILE A 49 20.82 30.73 21.10
N PRO A 50 20.80 32.04 20.84
CA PRO A 50 21.13 33.05 21.86
C PRO A 50 20.19 33.00 23.07
N LYS A 51 20.72 33.28 24.27
CA LYS A 51 19.89 33.38 25.49
C LYS A 51 18.76 34.40 25.40
N SER A 52 18.89 35.44 24.56
CA SER A 52 17.83 36.41 24.29
C SER A 52 16.59 35.82 23.62
N SER A 53 16.66 34.59 23.12
CA SER A 53 15.56 33.87 22.44
C SER A 53 15.05 32.68 23.26
N ALA A 54 15.29 32.65 24.57
CA ALA A 54 14.87 31.57 25.46
C ALA A 54 13.37 31.27 25.40
N ASP A 55 12.51 32.29 25.43
CA ASP A 55 11.05 32.12 25.42
C ASP A 55 10.52 31.54 24.09
N ASP A 56 11.18 31.87 22.97
CA ASP A 56 10.85 31.30 21.66
C ASP A 56 11.35 29.87 21.54
N LEU A 57 12.55 29.60 22.09
CA LEU A 57 13.12 28.27 22.14
C LEU A 57 12.24 27.31 22.94
N ASP A 58 11.78 27.70 24.13
CA ASP A 58 10.95 26.88 25.02
C ASP A 58 9.68 26.37 24.30
N LYS A 59 8.96 27.29 23.63
CA LYS A 59 7.76 26.96 22.83
C LYS A 59 8.07 26.00 21.67
N VAL A 60 9.21 26.18 21.01
CA VAL A 60 9.62 25.34 19.89
C VAL A 60 10.02 23.95 20.38
N VAL A 61 10.78 23.85 21.46
CA VAL A 61 11.23 22.57 22.06
C VAL A 61 10.02 21.73 22.51
N ASP A 62 9.04 22.33 23.19
CA ASP A 62 7.80 21.65 23.56
C ASP A 62 7.07 21.05 22.35
N SER A 63 6.94 21.85 21.29
CA SER A 63 6.32 21.42 20.03
C SER A 63 7.10 20.31 19.34
N MET A 64 8.44 20.38 19.38
CA MET A 64 9.32 19.37 18.81
C MET A 64 9.26 18.04 19.58
N HIS A 65 9.19 18.08 20.93
CA HIS A 65 9.03 16.86 21.74
C HIS A 65 7.73 16.13 21.39
N PHE A 66 6.63 16.86 21.23
CA PHE A 66 5.36 16.27 20.79
C PHE A 66 5.49 15.60 19.41
N GLU A 67 6.14 16.25 18.45
CA GLU A 67 6.32 15.70 17.11
C GLU A 67 7.25 14.50 17.05
N LEU A 68 8.32 14.49 17.83
CA LEU A 68 9.22 13.34 17.95
C LEU A 68 8.52 12.14 18.55
N LYS A 69 7.68 12.36 19.58
CA LYS A 69 6.87 11.28 20.15
C LYS A 69 5.91 10.69 19.12
N ALA A 70 5.23 11.53 18.35
CA ALA A 70 4.37 11.06 17.27
C ALA A 70 5.16 10.34 16.17
N LEU A 71 6.35 10.85 15.82
CA LEU A 71 7.25 10.22 14.85
C LEU A 71 7.68 8.83 15.30
N GLU A 72 8.07 8.66 16.57
CA GLU A 72 8.49 7.37 17.09
C GLU A 72 7.32 6.38 17.13
N GLN A 73 6.13 6.83 17.51
CA GLN A 73 4.92 5.99 17.46
C GLN A 73 4.62 5.50 16.03
N ASP A 74 4.71 6.39 15.04
CA ASP A 74 4.55 6.01 13.64
C ASP A 74 5.67 5.08 13.17
N ARG A 75 6.91 5.29 13.63
CA ARG A 75 8.05 4.44 13.32
C ARG A 75 7.89 3.03 13.89
N GLU A 76 7.51 2.90 15.16
CA GLU A 76 7.23 1.61 15.80
C GLU A 76 6.07 0.88 15.10
N SER A 77 5.02 1.62 14.74
CA SER A 77 3.87 1.09 14.02
C SER A 77 4.25 0.53 12.65
N ILE A 78 5.03 1.26 11.84
CA ILE A 78 5.47 0.77 10.52
C ILE A 78 6.43 -0.42 10.66
N MET A 79 7.32 -0.42 11.66
CA MET A 79 8.24 -1.54 11.92
C MET A 79 7.48 -2.83 12.24
N LYS A 80 6.40 -2.72 13.04
CA LYS A 80 5.52 -3.85 13.36
C LYS A 80 4.79 -4.36 12.12
N LEU A 81 4.18 -3.47 11.33
CA LEU A 81 3.50 -3.83 10.08
C LEU A 81 4.46 -4.48 9.08
N ALA A 82 5.64 -3.89 8.90
CA ALA A 82 6.71 -4.42 8.07
C ALA A 82 7.09 -5.84 8.47
N LYS A 83 7.26 -6.11 9.77
CA LYS A 83 7.58 -7.45 10.27
C LYS A 83 6.51 -8.48 9.94
N ILE A 84 5.24 -8.13 10.13
CA ILE A 84 4.11 -9.02 9.82
C ILE A 84 4.10 -9.35 8.33
N SER A 85 4.11 -8.33 7.47
CA SER A 85 4.06 -8.54 6.02
C SER A 85 5.32 -9.22 5.48
N ALA A 86 6.49 -8.98 6.06
CA ALA A 86 7.71 -9.70 5.68
C ALA A 86 7.62 -11.20 5.98
N ILE A 87 7.02 -11.58 7.11
CA ILE A 87 6.78 -13.00 7.46
C ILE A 87 5.81 -13.65 6.46
N GLU A 88 4.73 -12.96 6.11
CA GLU A 88 3.78 -13.43 5.09
C GLU A 88 4.49 -13.66 3.75
N ARG A 89 5.29 -12.67 3.30
CA ARG A 89 6.04 -12.78 2.04
C ARG A 89 7.12 -13.86 2.06
N MET A 90 7.79 -14.08 3.20
CA MET A 90 8.73 -15.20 3.36
C MET A 90 8.01 -16.55 3.24
N LYS A 91 6.81 -16.68 3.84
CA LYS A 91 6.01 -17.89 3.71
C LYS A 91 5.61 -18.16 2.26
N ASP A 92 5.16 -17.13 1.55
CA ASP A 92 4.78 -17.23 0.13
C ASP A 92 5.99 -17.55 -0.77
N TYR A 93 7.19 -17.08 -0.38
CA TYR A 93 8.46 -17.40 -1.05
C TYR A 93 8.98 -18.82 -0.76
N GLY A 94 8.38 -19.55 0.19
CA GLY A 94 8.84 -20.88 0.59
C GLY A 94 10.03 -20.88 1.55
N THR A 95 10.27 -19.77 2.26
CA THR A 95 11.32 -19.66 3.26
C THR A 95 11.09 -20.61 4.44
N GLU A 96 12.18 -21.22 4.94
CA GLU A 96 12.11 -22.13 6.08
C GLU A 96 11.60 -21.44 7.37
N PRO A 97 10.83 -22.17 8.21
CA PRO A 97 10.41 -21.65 9.51
C PRO A 97 11.60 -21.24 10.38
N GLY A 98 11.47 -20.13 11.11
CA GLY A 98 12.49 -19.65 12.04
C GLY A 98 13.45 -18.59 11.47
N ILE A 99 13.43 -18.37 10.15
CA ILE A 99 14.15 -17.25 9.53
C ILE A 99 13.49 -15.92 9.89
N THR A 100 14.29 -14.95 10.35
CA THR A 100 13.82 -13.62 10.75
C THR A 100 14.06 -12.61 9.63
N ALA A 101 13.04 -11.80 9.30
CA ALA A 101 13.17 -10.70 8.36
C ALA A 101 14.14 -9.63 8.89
N LYS A 102 14.94 -9.06 7.99
CA LYS A 102 15.86 -7.96 8.28
C LYS A 102 15.17 -6.65 7.94
N ILE A 103 14.82 -5.88 8.96
CA ILE A 103 14.16 -4.58 8.82
C ILE A 103 15.16 -3.50 9.20
N SER A 104 15.31 -2.49 8.35
CA SER A 104 16.24 -1.38 8.58
C SER A 104 15.64 -0.05 8.09
N ASP A 105 15.79 1.00 8.88
CA ASP A 105 15.53 2.39 8.52
C ASP A 105 16.81 3.13 8.09
N TYR A 106 17.93 2.41 7.94
CA TYR A 106 19.18 2.98 7.48
C TYR A 106 19.23 3.04 5.96
N HIS A 107 19.60 4.21 5.44
CA HIS A 107 19.85 4.45 4.02
C HIS A 107 21.27 4.95 3.85
N LYS A 108 22.08 4.19 3.09
CA LYS A 108 23.39 4.68 2.67
C LYS A 108 23.20 5.82 1.68
N ALA A 109 23.91 6.93 1.85
CA ALA A 109 23.95 7.99 0.83
C ALA A 109 24.39 7.42 -0.53
N GLY A 110 23.64 7.75 -1.59
CA GLY A 110 23.81 7.15 -2.92
C GLY A 110 23.25 5.72 -3.06
N GLY A 111 22.63 5.18 -2.01
CA GLY A 111 22.02 3.86 -2.01
C GLY A 111 20.72 3.82 -2.81
N ASN A 112 20.52 2.69 -3.50
CA ASN A 112 19.29 2.39 -4.23
C ASN A 112 18.55 1.25 -3.52
N HIS A 113 17.27 1.45 -3.25
CA HIS A 113 16.37 0.45 -2.68
C HIS A 113 15.31 0.12 -3.72
N SER A 114 15.25 -1.12 -4.22
CA SER A 114 14.31 -1.52 -5.28
C SER A 114 13.41 -2.63 -4.81
N GLY A 115 12.11 -2.52 -5.08
CA GLY A 115 11.11 -3.53 -4.72
C GLY A 115 9.78 -2.92 -4.28
N GLU A 116 8.91 -3.78 -3.77
CA GLU A 116 7.52 -3.44 -3.48
C GLU A 116 7.37 -2.72 -2.12
N ILE A 117 6.56 -1.67 -2.07
CA ILE A 117 6.09 -1.07 -0.83
C ILE A 117 5.04 -1.99 -0.20
N ILE A 118 5.40 -2.70 0.86
CA ILE A 118 4.53 -3.68 1.51
C ILE A 118 3.58 -3.06 2.54
N ASN A 119 3.93 -1.90 3.12
CA ASN A 119 3.05 -1.13 4.02
C ASN A 119 3.39 0.36 4.00
N VAL A 120 2.42 1.19 4.36
CA VAL A 120 2.56 2.65 4.52
C VAL A 120 1.73 3.09 5.71
N ASN A 121 2.19 4.10 6.46
CA ASN A 121 1.40 4.83 7.45
C ASN A 121 1.55 6.34 7.23
N GLY A 122 1.12 7.18 8.19
CA GLY A 122 1.12 8.63 8.04
C GLY A 122 2.49 9.28 7.76
N ARG A 123 3.60 8.63 8.13
CA ARG A 123 4.95 9.22 8.02
C ARG A 123 5.99 8.31 7.37
N PHE A 124 5.72 7.02 7.25
CA PHE A 124 6.68 6.03 6.77
C PHE A 124 6.09 5.06 5.76
N ALA A 125 6.97 4.52 4.92
CA ALA A 125 6.71 3.40 4.02
C ALA A 125 7.71 2.27 4.28
N ALA A 126 7.24 1.02 4.21
CA ALA A 126 8.07 -0.17 4.30
C ALA A 126 8.20 -0.80 2.90
N GLN A 127 9.43 -0.93 2.41
CA GLN A 127 9.75 -1.50 1.10
C GLN A 127 10.43 -2.86 1.25
N LEU A 128 9.85 -3.92 0.69
CA LEU A 128 10.51 -5.21 0.54
C LEU A 128 11.53 -5.10 -0.60
N THR A 129 12.81 -5.06 -0.26
CA THR A 129 13.92 -4.86 -1.22
C THR A 129 14.51 -6.16 -1.76
N GLY A 130 14.06 -7.31 -1.27
CA GLY A 130 14.41 -8.63 -1.79
C GLY A 130 14.41 -9.72 -0.72
N PHE A 131 14.83 -10.91 -1.14
CA PHE A 131 15.06 -12.07 -0.28
C PHE A 131 16.54 -12.46 -0.33
N GLY A 132 17.10 -12.86 0.81
CA GLY A 132 18.51 -13.25 0.90
C GLY A 132 18.81 -14.54 0.16
N ASN A 133 19.96 -14.57 -0.52
CA ASN A 133 20.38 -15.66 -1.40
C ASN A 133 20.49 -17.03 -0.72
N GLU A 134 20.80 -17.08 0.59
CA GLU A 134 21.08 -18.34 1.27
C GLU A 134 19.89 -18.89 2.06
N ASN A 135 19.08 -18.03 2.66
CA ASN A 135 18.04 -18.45 3.62
C ASN A 135 16.64 -17.88 3.31
N GLY A 136 16.44 -17.19 2.20
CA GLY A 136 15.14 -16.59 1.86
C GLY A 136 14.67 -15.52 2.86
N ALA A 137 15.58 -14.92 3.64
CA ALA A 137 15.22 -13.89 4.61
C ALA A 137 14.79 -12.61 3.86
N ALA A 138 13.60 -12.09 4.16
CA ALA A 138 13.13 -10.83 3.60
C ALA A 138 13.97 -9.65 4.10
N PHE A 139 14.34 -8.75 3.20
CA PHE A 139 14.97 -7.46 3.50
C PHE A 139 13.93 -6.35 3.33
N VAL A 140 13.67 -5.61 4.39
CA VAL A 140 12.73 -4.50 4.38
C VAL A 140 13.44 -3.20 4.74
N SER A 141 13.31 -2.20 3.86
CA SER A 141 13.78 -0.83 4.10
C SER A 141 12.60 0.04 4.56
N ILE A 142 12.78 0.81 5.62
CA ILE A 142 11.79 1.76 6.12
C ILE A 142 12.17 3.15 5.65
N HIS A 143 11.29 3.78 4.89
CA HIS A 143 11.48 5.09 4.28
C HIS A 143 10.61 6.11 4.98
N ARG A 144 11.17 7.27 5.32
CA ARG A 144 10.37 8.41 5.76
C ARG A 144 9.77 9.12 4.55
N LEU A 145 8.44 9.29 4.55
CA LEU A 145 7.70 9.91 3.43
C LEU A 145 8.13 11.36 3.19
N ALA A 146 8.37 12.14 4.25
CA ALA A 146 8.82 13.53 4.14
C ALA A 146 10.20 13.69 3.48
N ASN A 147 10.98 12.61 3.39
CA ASN A 147 12.28 12.59 2.72
C ASN A 147 12.16 12.16 1.26
N LEU A 148 10.99 11.73 0.80
CA LEU A 148 10.77 11.34 -0.60
C LEU A 148 10.32 12.56 -1.41
N ASN A 149 10.77 12.66 -2.65
CA ASN A 149 10.30 13.67 -3.60
C ASN A 149 8.87 13.39 -4.09
N GLU A 150 8.42 12.14 -3.97
CA GLU A 150 7.11 11.66 -4.37
C GLU A 150 6.53 10.72 -3.32
N PRO A 151 5.21 10.68 -3.16
CA PRO A 151 4.55 9.73 -2.28
C PRO A 151 4.61 8.31 -2.87
N VAL A 152 4.60 7.33 -1.96
CA VAL A 152 4.56 5.91 -2.31
C VAL A 152 3.41 5.23 -1.57
N TYR A 153 2.84 4.21 -2.19
CA TYR A 153 1.67 3.49 -1.69
C TYR A 153 1.94 2.01 -1.54
N LYS A 154 1.19 1.36 -0.66
CA LYS A 154 1.22 -0.10 -0.52
C LYS A 154 0.87 -0.75 -1.88
N GLY A 155 1.77 -1.61 -2.36
CA GLY A 155 1.72 -2.30 -3.64
C GLY A 155 2.60 -1.68 -4.73
N ASP A 156 3.15 -0.48 -4.53
CA ASP A 156 4.01 0.15 -5.53
C ASP A 156 5.33 -0.62 -5.66
N ASP A 157 5.72 -1.02 -6.87
CA ASP A 157 7.08 -1.52 -7.15
C ASP A 157 7.96 -0.35 -7.60
N VAL A 158 8.79 0.14 -6.68
CA VAL A 158 9.57 1.36 -6.89
C VAL A 158 11.06 1.10 -6.67
N ARG A 159 11.88 1.99 -7.19
CA ARG A 159 13.26 2.20 -6.79
C ARG A 159 13.33 3.54 -6.08
N ILE A 160 13.88 3.58 -4.87
CA ILE A 160 14.13 4.80 -4.11
C ILE A 160 15.65 5.01 -4.04
N SER A 161 16.13 6.14 -4.58
CA SER A 161 17.56 6.51 -4.56
C SER A 161 17.77 7.70 -3.65
N TYR A 162 18.64 7.59 -2.65
CA TYR A 162 18.95 8.70 -1.75
C TYR A 162 20.17 9.49 -2.21
N ASN A 163 20.05 10.82 -2.27
CA ASN A 163 21.19 11.69 -2.51
C ASN A 163 22.02 11.90 -1.21
N ASN A 164 23.09 12.70 -1.29
CA ASN A 164 23.96 12.99 -0.14
C ASN A 164 23.27 13.79 0.99
N ASN A 165 22.11 14.40 0.70
CA ASN A 165 21.31 15.14 1.67
C ASN A 165 20.20 14.27 2.29
N GLY A 166 20.17 12.97 1.99
CA GLY A 166 19.13 12.06 2.50
C GLY A 166 17.75 12.27 1.87
N ILE A 167 17.66 12.97 0.73
CA ILE A 167 16.43 13.09 -0.05
C ILE A 167 16.35 11.90 -1.02
N GLY A 168 15.26 11.14 -0.90
CA GLY A 168 14.94 9.99 -1.74
C GLY A 168 14.20 10.41 -3.01
N THR A 169 14.72 10.02 -4.17
CA THR A 169 14.02 10.10 -5.46
C THR A 169 13.33 8.77 -5.73
N VAL A 170 12.01 8.80 -5.88
CA VAL A 170 11.19 7.63 -6.23
C VAL A 170 11.18 7.45 -7.74
N TYR A 171 11.36 6.22 -8.18
CA TYR A 171 11.22 5.79 -9.58
C TYR A 171 10.27 4.60 -9.60
N ASP A 172 9.15 4.70 -10.30
CA ASP A 172 8.26 3.56 -10.49
C ASP A 172 8.93 2.55 -11.43
N ARG A 173 9.22 1.33 -10.94
CA ARG A 173 9.89 0.28 -11.71
C ARG A 173 8.93 -0.42 -12.66
N SER A 174 7.64 -0.35 -12.35
CA SER A 174 6.58 -0.98 -13.11
C SER A 174 6.13 -0.12 -14.29
N GLN A 175 6.45 1.18 -14.24
CA GLN A 175 6.17 2.15 -15.28
C GLN A 175 7.38 2.25 -16.22
N VAL A 176 7.20 1.85 -17.47
CA VAL A 176 8.17 2.10 -18.55
C VAL A 176 8.21 3.59 -18.91
N LYS A 177 7.15 4.32 -18.56
CA LYS A 177 6.92 5.72 -18.94
C LYS A 177 7.33 6.67 -17.82
N SER A 178 7.91 7.81 -18.19
CA SER A 178 8.21 8.88 -17.24
C SER A 178 6.92 9.54 -16.69
N ALA A 179 7.00 10.28 -15.59
CA ALA A 179 5.87 11.04 -15.07
C ALA A 179 5.31 12.05 -16.09
N GLU A 180 6.18 12.63 -16.93
CA GLU A 180 5.80 13.52 -18.03
C GLU A 180 5.04 12.76 -19.12
N ASP A 181 5.52 11.57 -19.51
CA ASP A 181 4.84 10.72 -20.48
C ASP A 181 3.47 10.26 -19.97
N LEU A 182 3.38 9.89 -18.69
CA LEU A 182 2.11 9.53 -18.05
C LEU A 182 1.13 10.70 -18.02
N THR A 183 1.61 11.90 -17.70
CA THR A 183 0.78 13.11 -17.70
C THR A 183 0.28 13.42 -19.11
N ARG A 184 1.15 13.32 -20.12
CA ARG A 184 0.78 13.50 -21.53
C ARG A 184 -0.26 12.49 -21.98
N ASP A 185 -0.06 11.21 -21.66
CA ASP A 185 -1.01 10.14 -22.01
C ASP A 185 -2.35 10.30 -21.28
N PHE A 186 -2.31 10.72 -20.01
CA PHE A 186 -3.51 11.02 -19.23
C PHE A 186 -4.32 12.14 -19.90
N ASP A 187 -3.69 13.27 -20.21
CA ASP A 187 -4.35 14.41 -20.85
C ASP A 187 -4.90 14.05 -22.24
N ALA A 188 -4.17 13.23 -23.01
CA ALA A 188 -4.60 12.77 -24.33
C ALA A 188 -5.78 11.77 -24.29
N THR A 189 -6.08 11.20 -23.13
CA THR A 189 -7.12 10.16 -22.94
C THR A 189 -8.29 10.61 -22.09
N LEU A 190 -8.41 11.92 -21.82
CA LEU A 190 -9.60 12.48 -21.20
C LEU A 190 -10.84 12.20 -22.06
N ASP A 191 -11.96 11.94 -21.39
CA ASP A 191 -13.27 11.56 -21.95
C ASP A 191 -13.26 10.28 -22.81
N GLN A 192 -12.20 9.48 -22.73
CA GLN A 192 -12.08 8.19 -23.40
C GLN A 192 -12.12 7.04 -22.39
N ASP A 193 -12.82 5.96 -22.72
CA ASP A 193 -12.72 4.69 -22.01
C ASP A 193 -11.48 3.96 -22.48
N ILE A 194 -10.46 3.93 -21.63
CA ILE A 194 -9.22 3.20 -21.87
C ILE A 194 -9.11 2.12 -20.81
N SER A 195 -9.12 0.85 -21.24
CA SER A 195 -9.04 -0.30 -20.34
C SER A 195 -10.05 -0.22 -19.20
N GLY A 196 -11.33 0.04 -19.51
CA GLY A 196 -12.41 0.06 -18.53
C GLY A 196 -12.35 1.22 -17.53
N VAL A 197 -11.49 2.22 -17.77
CA VAL A 197 -11.33 3.42 -16.95
C VAL A 197 -11.52 4.65 -17.82
N MET A 198 -12.61 5.37 -17.56
CA MET A 198 -12.92 6.65 -18.18
C MET A 198 -12.61 7.78 -17.20
N VAL A 199 -11.96 8.83 -17.68
CA VAL A 199 -11.64 10.02 -16.88
C VAL A 199 -12.13 11.25 -17.62
N GLY A 200 -13.09 11.97 -17.06
CA GLY A 200 -13.55 13.26 -17.56
C GLY A 200 -13.09 14.41 -16.67
N LEU A 201 -13.20 15.63 -17.18
CA LEU A 201 -12.97 16.86 -16.41
C LEU A 201 -14.30 17.60 -16.25
N SER A 202 -14.70 17.87 -15.00
CA SER A 202 -15.92 18.61 -14.67
C SER A 202 -15.62 19.69 -13.65
N GLY A 203 -15.42 20.92 -14.12
CA GLY A 203 -15.05 22.06 -13.27
C GLY A 203 -13.63 21.91 -12.70
N ASP A 204 -13.52 21.91 -11.38
CA ASP A 204 -12.28 21.77 -10.62
C ASP A 204 -12.02 20.32 -10.17
N LYS A 205 -12.73 19.34 -10.75
CA LYS A 205 -12.58 17.92 -10.43
C LYS A 205 -12.45 17.04 -11.66
N TYR A 206 -11.63 16.00 -11.54
CA TYR A 206 -11.66 14.83 -12.40
C TYR A 206 -12.83 13.92 -12.00
N GLN A 207 -13.56 13.40 -12.99
CA GLN A 207 -14.59 12.38 -12.81
C GLN A 207 -14.07 11.04 -13.36
N ILE A 208 -13.84 10.09 -12.48
CA ILE A 208 -13.24 8.79 -12.80
C ILE A 208 -14.32 7.71 -12.69
N LYS A 209 -14.58 7.00 -13.79
CA LYS A 209 -15.61 5.96 -13.90
C LYS A 209 -14.98 4.65 -14.33
N PHE A 210 -15.38 3.57 -13.69
CA PHE A 210 -14.97 2.20 -13.98
C PHE A 210 -15.98 1.22 -13.38
N ASP A 211 -16.03 0.00 -13.89
CA ASP A 211 -16.84 -1.08 -13.32
C ASP A 211 -16.37 -1.46 -11.91
N PHE A 212 -17.24 -2.05 -11.10
CA PHE A 212 -16.89 -2.40 -9.73
C PHE A 212 -15.65 -3.30 -9.66
N ASN A 213 -14.55 -2.73 -9.18
CA ASN A 213 -13.30 -3.42 -8.88
C ASN A 213 -12.77 -2.87 -7.54
N PRO A 214 -12.68 -3.71 -6.50
CA PRO A 214 -12.30 -3.27 -5.17
C PRO A 214 -10.86 -2.74 -5.12
N ASP A 215 -9.95 -3.30 -5.91
CA ASP A 215 -8.54 -2.90 -5.93
C ASP A 215 -8.39 -1.51 -6.57
N MET A 216 -9.13 -1.24 -7.66
CA MET A 216 -9.19 0.08 -8.27
C MET A 216 -9.85 1.13 -7.34
N GLN A 217 -10.91 0.76 -6.61
CA GLN A 217 -11.52 1.65 -5.61
C GLN A 217 -10.53 2.01 -4.49
N GLN A 218 -9.81 1.02 -3.96
CA GLN A 218 -8.80 1.26 -2.93
C GLN A 218 -7.69 2.19 -3.41
N ARG A 219 -7.32 2.15 -4.71
CA ARG A 219 -6.34 3.08 -5.28
C ARG A 219 -6.85 4.52 -5.23
N LEU A 220 -8.09 4.77 -5.65
CA LEU A 220 -8.67 6.12 -5.61
C LEU A 220 -8.91 6.64 -4.20
N GLN A 221 -9.32 5.78 -3.26
CA GLN A 221 -9.47 6.16 -1.84
C GLN A 221 -8.18 6.68 -1.20
N ARG A 222 -7.01 6.40 -1.79
CA ARG A 222 -5.71 6.90 -1.33
C ARG A 222 -5.35 8.27 -1.90
N VAL A 223 -6.08 8.74 -2.92
CA VAL A 223 -5.87 10.06 -3.49
C VAL A 223 -6.57 11.09 -2.61
N ALA A 224 -5.83 12.12 -2.19
CA ALA A 224 -6.36 13.14 -1.29
C ALA A 224 -7.56 13.87 -1.95
N GLY A 225 -8.66 14.01 -1.20
CA GLY A 225 -9.89 14.65 -1.68
C GLY A 225 -10.74 13.78 -2.61
N ALA A 226 -10.39 12.52 -2.85
CA ALA A 226 -11.21 11.63 -3.66
C ALA A 226 -12.51 11.23 -2.95
N GLU A 227 -13.64 11.44 -3.61
CA GLU A 227 -14.98 11.15 -3.09
C GLU A 227 -15.81 10.36 -4.10
N PHE A 228 -16.59 9.38 -3.62
CA PHE A 228 -17.50 8.63 -4.48
C PHE A 228 -18.87 9.30 -4.56
N SER A 229 -19.25 9.75 -5.75
CA SER A 229 -20.50 10.46 -6.01
C SER A 229 -21.55 9.52 -6.63
N LYS A 230 -22.51 9.07 -5.81
CA LYS A 230 -23.67 8.29 -6.29
C LYS A 230 -24.61 9.14 -7.15
N SER A 231 -24.78 10.41 -6.81
CA SER A 231 -25.64 11.35 -7.54
C SER A 231 -25.10 11.67 -8.94
N ALA A 232 -23.78 11.65 -9.13
CA ALA A 232 -23.14 11.83 -10.43
C ALA A 232 -23.02 10.52 -11.23
N GLY A 233 -23.89 9.53 -10.98
CA GLY A 233 -23.92 8.28 -11.75
C GLY A 233 -22.87 7.24 -11.32
N GLY A 234 -22.40 7.30 -10.08
CA GLY A 234 -21.45 6.34 -9.53
C GLY A 234 -20.02 6.57 -10.04
N VAL A 235 -19.58 7.83 -10.05
CA VAL A 235 -18.22 8.23 -10.41
C VAL A 235 -17.43 8.64 -9.18
N TRP A 236 -16.12 8.52 -9.26
CA TRP A 236 -15.21 9.12 -8.29
C TRP A 236 -14.88 10.55 -8.72
N GLU A 237 -15.00 11.50 -7.82
CA GLU A 237 -14.60 12.88 -8.02
C GLU A 237 -13.28 13.14 -7.30
N VAL A 238 -12.30 13.72 -7.99
CA VAL A 238 -10.98 14.02 -7.42
C VAL A 238 -10.57 15.44 -7.79
N PRO A 239 -10.12 16.28 -6.85
CA PRO A 239 -9.64 17.64 -7.13
C PRO A 239 -8.53 17.70 -8.19
N VAL A 240 -8.51 18.75 -9.01
CA VAL A 240 -7.50 18.91 -10.07
C VAL A 240 -6.11 19.26 -9.56
N ASP A 241 -5.99 19.82 -8.35
CA ASP A 241 -4.72 20.20 -7.72
C ASP A 241 -3.85 19.00 -7.32
N VAL A 242 -4.45 17.81 -7.21
CA VAL A 242 -3.76 16.53 -7.00
C VAL A 242 -3.54 15.76 -8.32
N LYS A 243 -3.44 16.45 -9.47
CA LYS A 243 -3.29 15.83 -10.81
C LYS A 243 -2.24 14.72 -10.88
N SER A 244 -1.05 14.92 -10.33
CA SER A 244 0.03 13.91 -10.39
C SER A 244 -0.38 12.58 -9.74
N PHE A 245 -1.16 12.63 -8.67
CA PHE A 245 -1.71 11.46 -8.00
C PHE A 245 -2.77 10.76 -8.85
N VAL A 246 -3.66 11.54 -9.47
CA VAL A 246 -4.71 11.03 -10.35
C VAL A 246 -4.10 10.33 -11.56
N VAL A 247 -3.10 10.95 -12.20
CA VAL A 247 -2.37 10.39 -13.34
C VAL A 247 -1.83 9.00 -13.00
N ARG A 248 -1.14 8.87 -11.87
CA ARG A 248 -0.55 7.60 -11.43
C ARG A 248 -1.63 6.57 -11.07
N ALA A 249 -2.64 6.98 -10.29
CA ALA A 249 -3.74 6.11 -9.92
C ALA A 249 -4.48 5.56 -11.14
N VAL A 250 -4.77 6.40 -12.15
CA VAL A 250 -5.44 5.99 -13.38
C VAL A 250 -4.57 5.07 -14.23
N ALA A 251 -3.26 5.35 -14.35
CA ALA A 251 -2.35 4.45 -15.05
C ALA A 251 -2.34 3.05 -14.41
N ASP A 252 -2.27 2.99 -13.09
CA ASP A 252 -2.33 1.74 -12.33
C ASP A 252 -3.67 1.03 -12.47
N MET A 253 -4.79 1.77 -12.41
CA MET A 253 -6.12 1.22 -12.59
C MET A 253 -6.30 0.60 -13.98
N ARG A 254 -5.79 1.25 -15.03
CA ARG A 254 -5.84 0.73 -16.41
C ARG A 254 -5.04 -0.56 -16.55
N LYS A 255 -3.87 -0.63 -15.90
CA LYS A 255 -3.06 -1.86 -15.83
C LYS A 255 -3.77 -2.96 -15.05
N GLU A 256 -4.38 -2.60 -13.93
CA GLU A 256 -5.16 -3.50 -13.07
C GLU A 256 -6.34 -4.10 -13.82
N PHE A 257 -7.09 -3.29 -14.57
CA PHE A 257 -8.21 -3.76 -15.38
C PHE A 257 -7.75 -4.68 -16.53
N ALA A 258 -6.64 -4.34 -17.19
CA ALA A 258 -6.09 -5.17 -18.25
C ALA A 258 -5.70 -6.57 -17.72
N ALA A 259 -5.05 -6.63 -16.56
CA ALA A 259 -4.71 -7.90 -15.90
C ALA A 259 -5.97 -8.68 -15.46
N ASP A 260 -6.96 -7.98 -14.87
CA ASP A 260 -8.25 -8.57 -14.45
C ASP A 260 -8.99 -9.20 -15.64
N SER A 261 -9.03 -8.47 -16.76
CA SER A 261 -9.68 -8.90 -18.00
C SER A 261 -8.97 -10.11 -18.63
N LEU A 262 -7.63 -10.10 -18.63
CA LEU A 262 -6.84 -11.21 -19.16
C LEU A 262 -7.14 -12.51 -18.40
N GLU A 263 -7.06 -12.47 -17.07
CA GLU A 263 -7.27 -13.65 -16.22
C GLU A 263 -8.71 -14.16 -16.27
N ARG A 264 -9.71 -13.25 -16.34
CA ARG A 264 -11.10 -13.61 -16.61
C ARG A 264 -11.24 -14.37 -17.93
N ASN A 265 -10.60 -13.89 -19.00
CA ASN A 265 -10.64 -14.52 -20.31
C ASN A 265 -9.96 -15.89 -20.31
N GLU A 266 -8.83 -16.03 -19.61
CA GLU A 266 -8.13 -17.32 -19.45
C GLU A 266 -8.99 -18.34 -18.71
N LEU A 267 -9.63 -17.95 -17.60
CA LEU A 267 -10.52 -18.84 -16.87
C LEU A 267 -11.82 -19.15 -17.63
N ALA A 268 -12.32 -18.21 -18.42
CA ALA A 268 -13.45 -18.45 -19.32
C ALA A 268 -13.09 -19.47 -20.42
N ALA A 269 -11.92 -19.32 -21.04
CA ALA A 269 -11.41 -20.29 -22.01
C ALA A 269 -11.18 -21.67 -21.38
N LEU A 270 -10.67 -21.73 -20.15
CA LEU A 270 -10.53 -22.99 -19.42
C LEU A 270 -11.89 -23.64 -19.12
N ALA A 271 -12.91 -22.85 -18.74
CA ALA A 271 -14.25 -23.38 -18.53
C ALA A 271 -14.82 -24.02 -19.81
N GLU A 272 -14.67 -23.35 -20.95
CA GLU A 272 -15.09 -23.86 -22.27
C GLU A 272 -14.36 -25.15 -22.65
N GLN A 273 -13.06 -25.26 -22.36
CA GLN A 273 -12.31 -26.50 -22.56
C GLN A 273 -12.81 -27.66 -21.68
N LYS A 274 -13.33 -27.35 -20.48
CA LYS A 274 -13.83 -28.37 -19.55
C LYS A 274 -15.26 -28.81 -19.88
N LEU A 275 -16.06 -27.94 -20.49
CA LEU A 275 -17.45 -28.18 -20.80
C LEU A 275 -17.88 -27.31 -21.98
N ASP A 276 -18.27 -27.95 -23.08
CA ASP A 276 -18.71 -27.28 -24.30
C ASP A 276 -19.94 -26.38 -24.04
N GLY A 277 -19.86 -25.11 -24.46
CA GLY A 277 -20.89 -24.11 -24.18
C GLY A 277 -20.94 -23.64 -22.71
N ALA A 278 -19.80 -23.63 -22.03
CA ALA A 278 -19.69 -23.19 -20.64
C ALA A 278 -20.08 -21.71 -20.50
N LYS A 279 -20.92 -21.42 -19.51
CA LYS A 279 -21.27 -20.05 -19.13
C LYS A 279 -20.50 -19.67 -17.88
N VAL A 280 -19.50 -18.80 -18.03
CA VAL A 280 -18.81 -18.20 -16.89
C VAL A 280 -19.52 -16.93 -16.46
N ARG A 281 -19.87 -16.83 -15.19
CA ARG A 281 -20.47 -15.64 -14.59
C ARG A 281 -19.74 -15.26 -13.33
N ASP A 282 -19.63 -13.97 -13.07
CA ASP A 282 -19.18 -13.52 -11.76
C ASP A 282 -20.14 -14.03 -10.68
N ALA A 283 -19.57 -14.51 -9.58
CA ALA A 283 -20.30 -14.77 -8.34
C ALA A 283 -20.69 -13.42 -7.73
N PHE A 284 -21.71 -12.77 -8.31
CA PHE A 284 -22.12 -11.44 -7.90
C PHE A 284 -22.64 -11.45 -6.46
N THR A 285 -22.29 -10.41 -5.72
CA THR A 285 -22.39 -10.27 -4.26
C THR A 285 -23.80 -9.96 -3.77
N LYS A 286 -24.83 -10.63 -4.28
CA LYS A 286 -26.13 -10.52 -3.62
C LYS A 286 -26.02 -11.25 -2.29
N ASP A 287 -26.11 -10.48 -1.20
CA ASP A 287 -25.98 -10.99 0.17
C ASP A 287 -26.88 -12.21 0.38
N GLY A 288 -26.30 -13.25 0.97
CA GLY A 288 -26.96 -14.53 1.27
C GLY A 288 -27.00 -15.53 0.12
N LEU A 289 -26.53 -15.20 -1.09
CA LEU A 289 -26.47 -16.18 -2.18
C LEU A 289 -25.32 -17.17 -1.96
N ALA A 290 -25.65 -18.45 -1.93
CA ALA A 290 -24.69 -19.55 -1.82
C ALA A 290 -24.43 -20.20 -3.18
N HIS A 291 -23.14 -20.41 -3.48
CA HIS A 291 -22.65 -21.10 -4.67
C HIS A 291 -22.03 -22.43 -4.27
N TYR A 292 -22.46 -23.50 -4.92
CA TYR A 292 -22.04 -24.86 -4.58
C TYR A 292 -21.30 -25.46 -5.75
N GLY A 293 -20.24 -26.21 -5.48
CA GLY A 293 -19.61 -27.02 -6.51
C GLY A 293 -18.11 -27.17 -6.37
N LYS A 294 -17.55 -27.82 -7.38
CA LYS A 294 -16.14 -28.19 -7.42
C LYS A 294 -15.31 -27.00 -7.91
N ILE A 295 -14.21 -26.71 -7.22
CA ILE A 295 -13.20 -25.76 -7.68
C ILE A 295 -12.39 -26.41 -8.81
N ILE A 296 -12.41 -25.77 -9.97
CA ILE A 296 -11.79 -26.26 -11.19
C ILE A 296 -10.40 -25.68 -11.38
N ALA A 297 -10.24 -24.39 -11.09
CA ALA A 297 -8.98 -23.68 -11.19
C ALA A 297 -8.91 -22.58 -10.14
N VAL A 298 -7.69 -22.30 -9.70
CA VAL A 298 -7.37 -21.16 -8.84
C VAL A 298 -6.23 -20.40 -9.50
N SER A 299 -6.47 -19.14 -9.78
CA SER A 299 -5.49 -18.23 -10.35
C SER A 299 -5.03 -17.22 -9.29
N GLU A 300 -4.36 -16.15 -9.71
CA GLU A 300 -3.89 -15.12 -8.78
C GLU A 300 -5.06 -14.39 -8.12
N ARG A 301 -6.04 -13.93 -8.91
CA ARG A 301 -7.16 -13.10 -8.47
C ARG A 301 -8.48 -13.84 -8.39
N TYR A 302 -8.60 -14.97 -9.06
CA TYR A 302 -9.88 -15.65 -9.25
C TYR A 302 -9.88 -17.12 -8.89
N ILE A 303 -11.07 -17.60 -8.58
CA ILE A 303 -11.38 -19.01 -8.38
C ILE A 303 -12.54 -19.36 -9.31
N LEU A 304 -12.34 -20.39 -10.11
CA LEU A 304 -13.35 -20.90 -11.03
C LEU A 304 -14.05 -22.10 -10.39
N GLN A 305 -15.32 -21.94 -10.01
CA GLN A 305 -16.16 -22.98 -9.42
C GLN A 305 -17.17 -23.49 -10.45
N HIS A 306 -17.22 -24.81 -10.66
CA HIS A 306 -18.25 -25.45 -11.49
C HIS A 306 -19.50 -25.73 -10.65
N GLY A 307 -20.61 -25.03 -10.94
CA GLY A 307 -21.80 -25.00 -10.09
C GLY A 307 -23.01 -25.80 -10.57
N GLY A 308 -23.01 -26.30 -11.81
CA GLY A 308 -24.15 -27.01 -12.38
C GLY A 308 -24.03 -27.23 -13.88
N GLN A 309 -25.14 -27.62 -14.52
CA GLN A 309 -25.18 -28.33 -15.79
C GLN A 309 -24.45 -27.69 -16.98
N ASN A 310 -24.13 -26.38 -16.96
CA ASN A 310 -23.23 -25.68 -17.90
C ASN A 310 -22.72 -24.35 -17.33
N GLU A 311 -22.67 -24.21 -16.00
CA GLU A 311 -22.41 -22.91 -15.37
C GLU A 311 -21.19 -22.96 -14.45
N PHE A 312 -20.31 -21.98 -14.67
CA PHE A 312 -19.16 -21.72 -13.82
C PHE A 312 -19.32 -20.36 -13.15
N LYS A 313 -18.90 -20.29 -11.90
CA LYS A 313 -18.88 -19.08 -11.10
C LYS A 313 -17.43 -18.63 -10.92
N LEU A 314 -17.20 -17.36 -11.19
CA LEU A 314 -15.92 -16.71 -10.99
C LEU A 314 -15.97 -15.95 -9.66
N HIS A 315 -15.12 -16.35 -8.72
CA HIS A 315 -15.04 -15.75 -7.39
C HIS A 315 -13.75 -14.95 -7.28
N ARG A 316 -13.82 -13.68 -6.88
CA ARG A 316 -12.61 -12.93 -6.49
C ARG A 316 -12.00 -13.57 -5.25
N LYS A 317 -10.72 -13.96 -5.34
CA LYS A 317 -9.96 -14.59 -4.27
C LYS A 317 -9.80 -13.67 -3.06
N SER A 318 -9.56 -12.37 -3.30
CA SER A 318 -9.47 -11.34 -2.26
C SER A 318 -10.75 -11.15 -1.45
N SER A 319 -11.90 -11.57 -1.99
CA SER A 319 -13.18 -11.54 -1.27
C SER A 319 -13.37 -12.72 -0.32
N LEU A 320 -12.55 -13.77 -0.39
CA LEU A 320 -12.70 -14.96 0.45
C LEU A 320 -11.91 -14.86 1.74
N GLY A 321 -12.50 -15.31 2.84
CA GLY A 321 -11.85 -15.30 4.17
C GLY A 321 -10.78 -16.37 4.37
N GLN A 322 -10.58 -17.28 3.41
CA GLN A 322 -9.64 -18.40 3.52
C GLN A 322 -9.07 -18.81 2.16
N THR A 323 -7.92 -19.49 2.20
CA THR A 323 -7.30 -20.07 1.00
C THR A 323 -8.15 -21.22 0.46
N VAL A 324 -8.28 -21.26 -0.86
CA VAL A 324 -8.99 -22.29 -1.62
C VAL A 324 -8.02 -22.95 -2.58
N SER A 325 -8.15 -24.26 -2.74
CA SER A 325 -7.34 -25.08 -3.64
C SER A 325 -8.20 -25.78 -4.69
N GLU A 326 -7.58 -26.12 -5.81
CA GLU A 326 -8.24 -26.91 -6.87
C GLU A 326 -8.77 -28.24 -6.35
N ASN A 327 -9.82 -28.73 -7.00
CA ASN A 327 -10.52 -29.98 -6.70
C ASN A 327 -11.32 -30.03 -5.38
N GLN A 328 -11.31 -28.98 -4.56
CA GLN A 328 -12.19 -28.89 -3.40
C GLN A 328 -13.66 -28.80 -3.83
N ASN A 329 -14.58 -29.33 -3.03
CA ASN A 329 -16.02 -29.22 -3.26
C ASN A 329 -16.63 -28.34 -2.16
N LEU A 330 -16.89 -27.08 -2.52
CA LEU A 330 -17.12 -26.01 -1.56
C LEU A 330 -18.53 -25.44 -1.70
N LYS A 331 -19.00 -24.85 -0.61
CA LYS A 331 -20.11 -23.89 -0.58
C LYS A 331 -19.51 -22.52 -0.27
N ILE A 332 -19.71 -21.56 -1.17
CA ILE A 332 -19.25 -20.17 -1.01
C ILE A 332 -20.46 -19.27 -0.88
N THR A 333 -20.60 -18.57 0.25
CA THR A 333 -21.74 -17.67 0.53
C THR A 333 -21.22 -16.26 0.77
N TYR A 334 -21.85 -15.26 0.14
CA TYR A 334 -21.43 -13.86 0.28
C TYR A 334 -22.29 -13.10 1.29
N ASP A 335 -21.65 -12.30 2.13
CA ASP A 335 -22.26 -11.28 2.99
C ASP A 335 -21.46 -9.99 2.87
N LYS A 336 -22.09 -8.92 2.37
CA LYS A 336 -21.50 -7.60 2.12
C LYS A 336 -20.22 -7.67 1.31
N GLY A 337 -20.23 -8.50 0.27
CA GLY A 337 -19.08 -8.73 -0.61
C GLY A 337 -17.96 -9.60 -0.03
N ARG A 338 -18.10 -10.12 1.20
CA ARG A 338 -17.16 -11.06 1.81
C ARG A 338 -17.69 -12.49 1.69
N GLY A 339 -16.91 -13.37 1.08
CA GLY A 339 -17.22 -14.78 0.91
C GLY A 339 -16.79 -15.63 2.10
N SER A 340 -17.76 -16.31 2.72
CA SER A 340 -17.53 -17.43 3.64
C SER A 340 -17.46 -18.73 2.84
N VAL A 341 -16.54 -19.63 3.22
CA VAL A 341 -16.26 -20.85 2.48
C VAL A 341 -16.40 -22.06 3.41
N GLU A 342 -17.25 -23.01 3.04
CA GLU A 342 -17.55 -24.23 3.80
C GLU A 342 -17.18 -25.47 2.96
N ASP A 343 -16.42 -26.41 3.54
CA ASP A 343 -16.11 -27.69 2.88
C ASP A 343 -17.26 -28.70 3.10
N ARG A 344 -17.86 -29.15 1.99
CA ARG A 344 -19.01 -30.06 2.05
C ARG A 344 -18.66 -31.46 2.58
N LYS A 345 -17.42 -31.91 2.48
CA LYS A 345 -17.01 -33.20 3.07
C LYS A 345 -17.16 -33.15 4.59
N GLN A 346 -16.68 -32.07 5.19
CA GLN A 346 -16.78 -31.84 6.63
C GLN A 346 -18.24 -31.68 7.09
N GLU A 347 -19.08 -31.01 6.29
CA GLU A 347 -20.51 -30.87 6.60
C GLU A 347 -21.23 -32.23 6.64
N LYS A 348 -20.95 -33.11 5.65
CA LYS A 348 -21.51 -34.47 5.63
C LYS A 348 -21.06 -35.30 6.83
N GLU A 349 -19.77 -35.25 7.18
CA GLU A 349 -19.23 -35.94 8.35
C GLU A 349 -19.85 -35.45 9.66
N LYS A 350 -20.02 -34.13 9.82
CA LYS A 350 -20.65 -33.53 10.99
C LYS A 350 -22.13 -33.89 11.11
N SER A 351 -22.87 -33.88 9.99
CA SER A 351 -24.28 -34.28 9.98
C SER A 351 -24.48 -35.76 10.31
N ALA A 352 -23.59 -36.64 9.83
CA ALA A 352 -23.59 -38.06 10.16
C ALA A 352 -23.21 -38.34 11.63
N ALA A 353 -22.37 -37.50 12.23
CA ALA A 353 -22.00 -37.61 13.65
C ALA A 353 -23.14 -37.17 14.60
N LEU A 354 -23.98 -36.21 14.19
CA LEU A 354 -25.13 -35.73 14.99
C LEU A 354 -26.34 -36.66 14.95
N THR A 355 -26.39 -37.58 13.99
CA THR A 355 -27.47 -38.58 13.86
C THR A 355 -27.14 -39.92 14.53
N ARG A 356 -25.95 -40.05 15.12
CA ARG A 356 -25.56 -41.16 16.00
C ARG A 356 -25.60 -40.70 17.44
#